data_AF-A0A8S3S8E0-F1
#
_entry.id   AF-A0A8S3S8E0-F1
#
_cell.length_a   1.000
_cell.length_b   1.000
_cell.length_c   1.000
_cell.angle_alpha   90.00
_cell.angle_beta   90.00
_cell.angle_gamma   90.00
#
_symmetry.space_group_name_H-M   'P 1'
#
loop_
_entity.id
_entity.type
_entity.pdbx_description
1 polymer ?
#
loop_
_entity_poly.entity_id
_entity_poly.type
_entity_poly.pdbx_seq_one_letter_code
_entity_poly.pdbx_strand_id
1 'polypeptide(L)'
;MLKDQNVEFTPLMCYLYSKNEEFNLTDFLHCPYDTYKREWEKFKVMNPRKYCSLFLCVIHNGIIKESLFDIFNESNNKNKDVLDNIYEVCRVNRGTSRIEMKSTVDSMIGTFFVKTKTEYRVIHDKMFEFLCTYFGSKETLVRCILRYANIQVFNERTQLESINEKYDKFTILILKRYEQEYFDIIQNDLQLGKINQCFCNSQMKHEKYRAKFLKVLQTIDDNFLFEQMFSRKCLQYTSKLKENVDTESNREFKEDSSDADDNCELSEPLITSCTRGYHDIVHFFMTKYVDLKNYYSFETPLTAACRGGNEKIVTN
;
A
#
# COMPACT_ATOMS: atom_id res chain seq x y z
N MET A 1 28.46 -20.42 -0.24
CA MET A 1 27.45 -19.44 0.21
C MET A 1 26.97 -18.59 -0.98
N LEU A 2 26.28 -19.17 -1.96
CA LEU A 2 25.85 -18.51 -3.20
C LEU A 2 24.48 -19.03 -3.71
N LYS A 3 23.59 -19.49 -2.82
CA LYS A 3 22.46 -20.33 -3.24
C LYS A 3 21.09 -19.68 -3.42
N ASP A 4 20.82 -18.48 -2.88
CA ASP A 4 19.43 -17.98 -2.91
C ASP A 4 19.20 -16.75 -3.81
N GLN A 5 20.15 -15.81 -3.95
CA GLN A 5 19.91 -14.58 -4.73
C GLN A 5 20.06 -14.76 -6.26
N ASN A 6 20.83 -15.76 -6.72
CA ASN A 6 21.16 -15.92 -8.14
C ASN A 6 20.09 -16.65 -8.97
N VAL A 7 19.13 -17.32 -8.31
CA VAL A 7 18.04 -18.05 -8.98
C VAL A 7 16.81 -17.15 -9.20
N GLU A 8 16.72 -16.01 -8.51
CA GLU A 8 15.52 -15.15 -8.51
C GLU A 8 15.38 -14.24 -9.75
N PHE A 9 16.47 -13.95 -10.46
CA PHE A 9 16.46 -13.10 -11.65
C PHE A 9 16.53 -13.88 -12.98
N THR A 10 16.42 -15.22 -12.91
CA THR A 10 16.69 -16.14 -14.04
C THR A 10 15.85 -15.87 -15.30
N PRO A 11 14.54 -15.55 -15.23
CA PRO A 11 13.76 -15.24 -16.44
C PRO A 11 14.19 -13.93 -17.12
N LEU A 12 14.49 -12.90 -16.31
CA LEU A 12 14.96 -11.60 -16.81
C LEU A 12 16.39 -11.69 -17.35
N MET A 13 17.20 -12.59 -16.79
CA MET A 13 18.51 -13.00 -17.30
C MET A 13 18.44 -13.62 -18.69
N CYS A 14 17.52 -14.57 -18.91
CA CYS A 14 17.31 -15.17 -20.22
C CYS A 14 16.90 -14.13 -21.28
N TYR A 15 16.08 -13.15 -20.91
CA TYR A 15 15.69 -12.06 -21.80
C TYR A 15 16.85 -11.14 -22.18
N LEU A 16 17.64 -10.67 -21.20
CA LEU A 16 18.76 -9.76 -21.47
C LEU A 16 19.87 -10.42 -22.29
N TYR A 17 20.17 -11.69 -21.99
CA TYR A 17 21.15 -12.47 -22.75
C TYR A 17 20.72 -12.71 -24.20
N SER A 18 19.42 -12.89 -24.45
CA SER A 18 18.89 -13.07 -25.82
C SER A 18 19.04 -11.84 -26.73
N LYS A 19 19.38 -10.67 -26.17
CA LYS A 19 19.37 -9.37 -26.87
C LYS A 19 20.76 -8.77 -27.10
N ASN A 20 21.81 -9.21 -26.39
CA ASN A 20 23.10 -8.51 -26.41
C ASN A 20 24.30 -9.45 -26.17
N GLU A 21 25.21 -9.55 -27.14
CA GLU A 21 26.40 -10.43 -27.08
C GLU A 21 27.49 -9.89 -26.12
N GLU A 22 27.48 -8.58 -25.79
CA GLU A 22 28.48 -7.94 -24.92
C GLU A 22 28.12 -7.93 -23.41
N PHE A 23 27.06 -8.63 -23.00
CA PHE A 23 26.62 -8.62 -21.60
C PHE A 23 27.55 -9.43 -20.68
N ASN A 24 28.26 -8.77 -19.76
CA ASN A 24 29.13 -9.45 -18.78
C ASN A 24 28.29 -10.18 -17.71
N LEU A 25 28.01 -11.46 -18.00
CA LEU A 25 27.27 -12.38 -17.13
C LEU A 25 27.87 -12.49 -15.72
N THR A 26 29.20 -12.39 -15.61
CA THR A 26 29.93 -12.55 -14.35
C THR A 26 29.63 -11.40 -13.40
N ASP A 27 29.67 -10.16 -13.89
CA ASP A 27 29.34 -8.96 -13.10
C ASP A 27 27.86 -8.98 -12.66
N PHE A 28 26.98 -9.53 -13.49
CA PHE A 28 25.58 -9.70 -13.13
C PHE A 28 25.37 -10.73 -12.02
N LEU A 29 26.01 -11.90 -12.11
CA LEU A 29 25.89 -12.96 -11.11
C LEU A 29 26.52 -12.57 -9.75
N HIS A 30 27.40 -11.58 -9.75
CA HIS A 30 28.01 -11.05 -8.53
C HIS A 30 27.29 -9.81 -7.98
N CYS A 31 26.88 -8.88 -8.85
CA CYS A 31 26.13 -7.68 -8.46
C CYS A 31 25.02 -7.35 -9.49
N PRO A 32 23.89 -8.08 -9.46
CA PRO A 32 22.84 -7.94 -10.48
C PRO A 32 22.23 -6.55 -10.47
N TYR A 33 22.09 -5.95 -9.28
CA TYR A 33 21.47 -4.65 -9.09
C TYR A 33 22.24 -3.50 -9.75
N ASP A 34 23.57 -3.45 -9.58
CA ASP A 34 24.37 -2.37 -10.18
C ASP A 34 24.42 -2.49 -11.70
N THR A 35 24.45 -3.73 -12.19
CA THR A 35 24.35 -4.03 -13.62
C THR A 35 22.98 -3.62 -14.18
N TYR A 36 21.88 -3.98 -13.50
CA TYR A 36 20.54 -3.51 -13.86
C TYR A 36 20.45 -2.00 -13.86
N LYS A 37 20.95 -1.32 -12.81
CA LYS A 37 20.89 0.13 -12.68
C LYS A 37 21.59 0.83 -13.86
N ARG A 38 22.77 0.34 -14.28
CA ARG A 38 23.49 0.89 -15.45
C ARG A 38 22.72 0.70 -16.75
N GLU A 39 22.21 -0.51 -16.99
CA GLU A 39 21.42 -0.80 -18.18
C GLU A 39 20.09 -0.03 -18.19
N TRP A 40 19.54 0.26 -17.02
CA TRP A 40 18.29 1.01 -16.88
C TRP A 40 18.43 2.49 -17.27
N GLU A 41 19.59 3.11 -16.98
CA GLU A 41 19.85 4.48 -17.42
C GLU A 41 19.92 4.56 -18.96
N LYS A 42 20.52 3.55 -19.62
CA LYS A 42 20.50 3.44 -21.08
C LYS A 42 19.07 3.22 -21.58
N PHE A 43 18.32 2.31 -20.95
CA PHE A 43 16.95 2.00 -21.31
C PHE A 43 16.03 3.23 -21.25
N LYS A 44 16.17 4.06 -20.21
CA LYS A 44 15.45 5.33 -20.05
C LYS A 44 15.63 6.26 -21.25
N VAL A 45 16.86 6.39 -21.75
CA VAL A 45 17.18 7.27 -22.90
C VAL A 45 16.65 6.68 -24.20
N MET A 46 16.84 5.38 -24.41
CA MET A 46 16.44 4.70 -25.66
C MET A 46 14.93 4.51 -25.78
N ASN A 47 14.23 4.30 -24.66
CA ASN A 47 12.81 3.91 -24.65
C ASN A 47 12.01 4.70 -23.58
N PRO A 48 11.86 6.03 -23.72
CA PRO A 48 11.20 6.87 -22.72
C PRO A 48 9.75 6.46 -22.46
N ARG A 49 9.02 6.00 -23.48
CA ARG A 49 7.63 5.53 -23.33
C ARG A 49 7.53 4.24 -22.52
N LYS A 50 8.39 3.26 -22.79
CA LYS A 50 8.43 2.00 -22.02
C LYS A 50 8.88 2.26 -20.58
N TYR A 51 9.83 3.16 -20.39
CA TYR A 51 10.24 3.63 -19.07
C TYR A 51 9.06 4.26 -18.31
N CYS A 52 8.28 5.13 -18.97
CA CYS A 52 7.07 5.71 -18.41
C CYS A 52 6.01 4.65 -18.08
N SER A 53 5.81 3.64 -18.93
CA SER A 53 4.89 2.53 -18.64
C SER A 53 5.27 1.79 -17.36
N LEU A 54 6.55 1.54 -17.12
CA LEU A 54 7.03 0.88 -15.91
C LEU A 54 6.88 1.78 -14.68
N PHE A 55 7.07 3.09 -14.84
CA PHE A 55 6.85 4.03 -13.75
C PHE A 55 5.36 4.14 -13.37
N LEU A 56 4.45 4.18 -14.35
CA LEU A 56 3.00 4.11 -14.14
C LEU A 56 2.63 2.83 -13.38
N CYS A 57 3.26 1.70 -13.72
CA CYS A 57 3.06 0.46 -12.99
C CYS A 57 3.43 0.57 -11.50
N VAL A 58 4.53 1.25 -11.15
CA VAL A 58 4.91 1.50 -9.75
C VAL A 58 3.89 2.36 -9.03
N ILE A 59 3.41 3.43 -9.67
CA ILE A 59 2.36 4.30 -9.10
C ILE A 59 1.08 3.50 -8.79
N HIS A 60 0.74 2.53 -9.64
CA HIS A 60 -0.44 1.68 -9.49
C HIS A 60 -0.16 0.31 -8.87
N ASN A 61 0.86 0.20 -8.01
CA ASN A 61 1.15 -1.00 -7.21
C ASN A 61 1.27 -2.30 -8.04
N GLY A 62 1.94 -2.24 -9.18
CA GLY A 62 2.23 -3.43 -10.00
C GLY A 62 1.14 -3.77 -11.01
N ILE A 63 0.05 -3.00 -11.05
CA ILE A 63 -1.13 -3.28 -11.89
C ILE A 63 -1.50 -2.04 -12.68
N ILE A 64 -1.51 -2.12 -14.02
CA ILE A 64 -2.08 -1.08 -14.88
C ILE A 64 -3.43 -1.58 -15.38
N LYS A 65 -4.52 -0.89 -15.02
CA LYS A 65 -5.86 -1.22 -15.54
C LYS A 65 -6.04 -0.65 -16.94
N GLU A 66 -6.73 -1.37 -17.83
CA GLU A 66 -7.04 -0.84 -19.17
C GLU A 66 -7.87 0.45 -19.08
N SER A 67 -8.75 0.56 -18.08
CA SER A 67 -9.53 1.76 -17.80
C SER A 67 -8.69 2.98 -17.48
N LEU A 68 -7.43 2.80 -17.04
CA LEU A 68 -6.50 3.92 -16.88
C LEU A 68 -6.35 4.66 -18.21
N PHE A 69 -6.31 3.92 -19.34
CA PHE A 69 -6.22 4.46 -20.69
C PHE A 69 -7.48 5.22 -21.16
N ASP A 70 -8.62 4.99 -20.50
CA ASP A 70 -9.87 5.71 -20.74
C ASP A 70 -9.93 7.03 -19.95
N ILE A 71 -9.34 7.09 -18.76
CA ILE A 71 -9.21 8.30 -17.94
C ILE A 71 -8.42 9.40 -18.67
N PHE A 72 -7.53 9.06 -19.60
CA PHE A 72 -6.79 10.03 -20.43
C PHE A 72 -7.69 10.94 -21.29
N ASN A 73 -8.97 10.60 -21.47
CA ASN A 73 -9.93 11.39 -22.25
C ASN A 73 -10.84 12.28 -21.42
N GLU A 74 -10.94 12.06 -20.11
CA GLU A 74 -11.80 12.91 -19.28
C GLU A 74 -11.08 14.23 -19.01
N SER A 75 -11.70 15.32 -19.46
CA SER A 75 -11.34 16.71 -19.16
C SER A 75 -11.52 17.06 -17.67
N ASN A 76 -11.20 16.14 -16.78
CA ASN A 76 -11.03 16.38 -15.36
C ASN A 76 -9.62 16.94 -15.16
N ASN A 77 -9.55 18.25 -14.94
CA ASN A 77 -8.33 19.05 -14.87
C ASN A 77 -7.22 18.38 -14.02
N LYS A 78 -7.58 17.70 -12.92
CA LYS A 78 -6.62 17.06 -11.99
C LYS A 78 -5.93 15.80 -12.55
N ASN A 79 -6.61 14.92 -13.29
CA ASN A 79 -6.02 13.64 -13.73
C ASN A 79 -5.11 13.81 -14.95
N LYS A 80 -5.44 14.77 -15.82
CA LYS A 80 -4.60 15.15 -16.95
C LYS A 80 -3.28 15.77 -16.47
N ASP A 81 -3.34 16.68 -15.50
CA ASP A 81 -2.15 17.29 -14.89
C ASP A 81 -1.21 16.24 -14.28
N VAL A 82 -1.76 15.21 -13.62
CA VAL A 82 -0.97 14.11 -13.05
C VAL A 82 -0.16 13.40 -14.14
N LEU A 83 -0.81 13.06 -15.26
CA LEU A 83 -0.18 12.34 -16.36
C LEU A 83 0.83 13.21 -17.11
N ASP A 84 0.52 14.49 -17.33
CA ASP A 84 1.47 15.43 -17.95
C ASP A 84 2.74 15.60 -17.10
N ASN A 85 2.59 15.62 -15.77
CA ASN A 85 3.74 15.63 -14.85
C ASN A 85 4.54 14.33 -14.93
N ILE A 86 3.87 13.17 -14.99
CA ILE A 86 4.53 11.87 -15.14
C ILE A 86 5.28 11.78 -16.47
N TYR A 87 4.67 12.21 -17.58
CA TYR A 87 5.28 12.24 -18.89
C TYR A 87 6.50 13.15 -18.93
N GLU A 88 6.41 14.34 -18.35
CA GLU A 88 7.54 15.26 -18.24
C GLU A 88 8.72 14.64 -17.49
N VAL A 89 8.48 14.06 -16.30
CA VAL A 89 9.54 13.44 -15.51
C VAL A 89 10.14 12.21 -16.22
N CYS A 90 9.34 11.51 -17.03
CA CYS A 90 9.79 10.39 -17.85
C CYS A 90 10.35 10.80 -19.22
N ARG A 91 10.39 12.09 -19.56
CA ARG A 91 10.80 12.62 -20.88
C ARG A 91 9.99 12.06 -22.06
N VAL A 92 8.69 11.83 -21.83
CA VAL A 92 7.71 11.49 -22.86
C VAL A 92 7.02 12.77 -23.33
N ASN A 93 6.68 12.86 -24.61
CA ASN A 93 5.96 14.00 -25.14
C ASN A 93 4.57 14.10 -24.47
N ARG A 94 4.21 15.27 -23.93
CA ARG A 94 2.89 15.50 -23.32
C ARG A 94 1.72 15.20 -24.27
N GLY A 95 1.94 15.33 -25.58
CA GLY A 95 0.96 14.97 -26.62
C GLY A 95 0.81 13.48 -26.94
N THR A 96 1.49 12.58 -26.22
CA THR A 96 1.43 11.13 -26.50
C THR A 96 0.01 10.61 -26.28
N SER A 97 -0.57 10.01 -27.32
CA SER A 97 -1.96 9.56 -27.28
C SER A 97 -2.17 8.30 -26.41
N ARG A 98 -3.41 8.07 -25.96
CA ARG A 98 -3.80 6.83 -25.25
C ARG A 98 -3.46 5.57 -26.06
N ILE A 99 -3.60 5.64 -27.39
CA ILE A 99 -3.37 4.52 -28.31
C ILE A 99 -1.88 4.21 -28.35
N GLU A 100 -1.03 5.23 -28.39
CA GLU A 100 0.42 5.06 -28.37
C GLU A 100 0.91 4.47 -27.05
N MET A 101 0.43 4.95 -25.91
CA MET A 101 0.82 4.39 -24.61
C MET A 101 0.27 2.97 -24.41
N LYS A 102 -0.98 2.70 -24.79
CA LYS A 102 -1.53 1.34 -24.73
C LYS A 102 -0.74 0.38 -25.61
N SER A 103 -0.46 0.76 -26.86
CA SER A 103 0.38 0.00 -27.78
C SER A 103 1.79 -0.23 -27.22
N THR A 104 2.34 0.77 -26.52
CA THR A 104 3.63 0.63 -25.83
C THR A 104 3.55 -0.43 -24.73
N VAL A 105 2.52 -0.42 -23.87
CA VAL A 105 2.33 -1.42 -22.83
C VAL A 105 2.07 -2.82 -23.42
N ASP A 106 1.27 -2.91 -24.48
CA ASP A 106 1.02 -4.17 -25.20
C ASP A 106 2.34 -4.73 -25.78
N SER A 107 3.24 -3.88 -26.28
CA SER A 107 4.57 -4.30 -26.77
C SER A 107 5.51 -4.86 -25.68
N MET A 108 5.14 -4.68 -24.41
CA MET A 108 5.91 -5.13 -23.23
C MET A 108 5.31 -6.39 -22.59
N ILE A 109 4.24 -6.94 -23.18
CA ILE A 109 3.67 -8.23 -22.77
C ILE A 109 4.69 -9.35 -23.05
N GLY A 110 4.84 -10.25 -22.08
CA GLY A 110 5.79 -11.36 -22.14
C GLY A 110 7.22 -10.99 -21.76
N THR A 111 7.55 -9.69 -21.66
CA THR A 111 8.87 -9.23 -21.16
C THR A 111 8.79 -8.62 -19.76
N PHE A 112 7.79 -7.76 -19.54
CA PHE A 112 7.60 -7.07 -18.27
C PHE A 112 6.20 -7.25 -17.71
N PHE A 113 5.21 -7.44 -18.58
CA PHE A 113 3.82 -7.60 -18.19
C PHE A 113 3.21 -8.94 -18.61
N VAL A 114 2.30 -9.44 -17.80
CA VAL A 114 1.27 -10.40 -18.18
C VAL A 114 -0.03 -9.63 -18.36
N LYS A 115 -0.71 -9.84 -19.49
CA LYS A 115 -2.02 -9.24 -19.75
C LYS A 115 -3.13 -10.21 -19.30
N THR A 116 -4.02 -9.73 -18.46
CA THR A 116 -5.30 -10.38 -18.15
C THR A 116 -6.41 -9.75 -19.01
N LYS A 117 -7.69 -10.06 -18.75
CA LYS A 117 -8.81 -9.52 -19.53
C LYS A 117 -8.86 -7.98 -19.53
N THR A 118 -8.49 -7.33 -18.42
CA THR A 118 -8.65 -5.88 -18.23
C THR A 118 -7.46 -5.21 -17.56
N GLU A 119 -6.37 -5.94 -17.30
CA GLU A 119 -5.24 -5.42 -16.53
C GLU A 119 -3.90 -5.97 -17.05
N TYR A 120 -2.86 -5.17 -16.86
CA TYR A 120 -1.47 -5.56 -17.06
C TYR A 120 -0.80 -5.69 -15.70
N ARG A 121 -0.20 -6.84 -15.42
CA ARG A 121 0.48 -7.13 -14.16
C ARG A 121 1.95 -7.38 -14.40
N VAL A 122 2.82 -6.92 -13.51
CA VAL A 122 4.25 -7.24 -13.61
C VAL A 122 4.44 -8.76 -13.54
N ILE A 123 5.31 -9.30 -14.39
CA ILE A 123 5.52 -10.75 -14.50
C ILE A 123 6.05 -11.36 -13.20
N HIS A 124 6.84 -10.60 -12.43
CA HIS A 124 7.55 -11.12 -11.27
C HIS A 124 7.67 -10.10 -10.15
N ASP A 125 7.41 -10.54 -8.90
CA ASP A 125 7.42 -9.69 -7.72
C ASP A 125 8.80 -9.07 -7.47
N LYS A 126 9.89 -9.83 -7.63
CA LYS A 126 11.26 -9.29 -7.52
C LYS A 126 11.60 -8.21 -8.55
N MET A 127 11.02 -8.31 -9.75
CA MET A 127 11.18 -7.25 -10.74
C MET A 127 10.43 -6.00 -10.29
N PHE A 128 9.22 -6.17 -9.75
CA PHE A 128 8.46 -5.06 -9.20
C PHE A 128 9.17 -4.40 -8.00
N GLU A 129 9.73 -5.19 -7.07
CA GLU A 129 10.58 -4.71 -5.98
C GLU A 129 11.75 -3.87 -6.51
N PHE A 130 12.47 -4.38 -7.52
CA PHE A 130 13.56 -3.63 -8.16
C PHE A 130 13.07 -2.29 -8.73
N LEU A 131 11.93 -2.27 -9.46
CA LEU A 131 11.38 -1.03 -10.00
C LEU A 131 11.05 -0.04 -8.88
N CYS A 132 10.36 -0.49 -7.84
CA CYS A 132 10.03 0.32 -6.67
C CYS A 132 11.28 0.97 -6.06
N THR A 133 12.34 0.19 -5.81
CA THR A 133 13.60 0.71 -5.26
C THR A 133 14.32 1.63 -6.24
N TYR A 134 14.37 1.27 -7.52
CA TYR A 134 15.04 2.08 -8.54
C TYR A 134 14.38 3.45 -8.66
N PHE A 135 13.06 3.51 -8.86
CA PHE A 135 12.33 4.77 -8.97
C PHE A 135 12.30 5.52 -7.63
N GLY A 136 12.20 4.79 -6.51
CA GLY A 136 12.28 5.31 -5.17
C GLY A 136 13.67 5.87 -4.77
N SER A 137 14.72 5.60 -5.54
CA SER A 137 16.04 6.19 -5.33
C SER A 137 16.24 7.53 -6.04
N LYS A 138 15.30 7.94 -6.89
CA LYS A 138 15.40 9.14 -7.73
C LYS A 138 14.54 10.25 -7.15
N GLU A 139 15.18 11.36 -6.75
CA GLU A 139 14.51 12.47 -6.05
C GLU A 139 13.25 12.98 -6.77
N THR A 140 13.31 13.21 -8.08
CA THR A 140 12.16 13.70 -8.86
C THR A 140 11.02 12.70 -8.94
N LEU A 141 11.33 11.41 -9.00
CA LEU A 141 10.33 10.35 -9.14
C LEU A 141 9.70 9.99 -7.81
N VAL A 142 10.47 10.00 -6.71
CA VAL A 142 9.93 9.82 -5.34
C VAL A 142 8.82 10.82 -5.07
N ARG A 143 8.99 12.09 -5.45
CA ARG A 143 7.95 13.11 -5.31
C ARG A 143 6.67 12.75 -6.07
N CYS A 144 6.80 12.20 -7.28
CA CYS A 144 5.65 11.73 -8.05
C CYS A 144 5.00 10.50 -7.42
N ILE A 145 5.80 9.55 -6.90
CA ILE A 145 5.26 8.38 -6.19
C ILE A 145 4.47 8.86 -4.98
N LEU A 146 5.07 9.70 -4.13
CA LEU A 146 4.38 10.30 -2.98
C LEU A 146 3.07 10.97 -3.41
N ARG A 147 3.10 11.82 -4.43
CA ARG A 147 1.92 12.58 -4.81
C ARG A 147 0.79 11.76 -5.43
N TYR A 148 1.10 10.67 -6.14
CA TYR A 148 0.15 10.01 -7.04
C TYR A 148 -0.07 8.52 -6.76
N ALA A 149 0.82 7.88 -6.01
CA ALA A 149 0.68 6.47 -5.68
C ALA A 149 -0.31 6.25 -4.55
N ASN A 150 -0.93 5.08 -4.55
CA ASN A 150 -1.77 4.62 -3.44
C ASN A 150 -0.87 4.29 -2.21
N ILE A 151 -1.37 4.52 -0.99
CA ILE A 151 -0.67 4.16 0.26
C ILE A 151 -0.14 2.71 0.28
N GLN A 152 -0.83 1.78 -0.38
CA GLN A 152 -0.43 0.38 -0.53
C GLN A 152 0.97 0.20 -1.16
N VAL A 153 1.39 1.11 -2.04
CA VAL A 153 2.74 1.09 -2.61
C VAL A 153 3.79 1.25 -1.52
N PHE A 154 3.49 2.04 -0.49
CA PHE A 154 4.40 2.38 0.61
C PHE A 154 4.36 1.38 1.76
N ASN A 155 3.22 0.71 2.01
CA ASN A 155 3.00 -0.07 3.23
C ASN A 155 4.14 -1.02 3.59
N GLU A 156 4.70 -1.75 2.63
CA GLU A 156 5.76 -2.73 2.90
C GLU A 156 7.13 -2.28 2.40
N ARG A 157 7.17 -1.15 1.67
CA ARG A 157 8.32 -0.78 0.85
C ARG A 157 9.00 0.49 1.29
N THR A 158 8.45 1.24 2.25
CA THR A 158 9.08 2.49 2.73
C THR A 158 9.58 2.43 4.16
N GLN A 159 10.62 3.22 4.42
CA GLN A 159 11.03 3.58 5.76
C GLN A 159 11.36 5.07 5.80
N LEU A 160 10.92 5.78 6.84
CA LEU A 160 11.32 7.17 7.07
C LEU A 160 12.79 7.23 7.51
N GLU A 161 13.52 8.20 6.97
CA GLU A 161 14.90 8.47 7.35
C GLU A 161 15.03 8.73 8.87
N SER A 162 14.06 9.41 9.49
CA SER A 162 14.09 9.68 10.94
C SER A 162 14.03 8.45 11.86
N ILE A 163 13.65 7.28 11.34
CA ILE A 163 13.58 6.04 12.13
C ILE A 163 15.00 5.56 12.50
N ASN A 164 16.01 5.81 11.66
CA ASN A 164 17.43 5.44 11.88
C ASN A 164 17.65 3.94 12.18
N GLU A 165 16.81 3.05 11.66
CA GLU A 165 16.98 1.59 11.79
C GLU A 165 17.51 0.99 10.48
N LYS A 166 18.11 -0.21 10.57
CA LYS A 166 18.58 -0.94 9.38
C LYS A 166 17.38 -1.30 8.50
N TYR A 167 17.49 -0.98 7.22
CA TYR A 167 16.51 -1.30 6.20
C TYR A 167 17.10 -2.24 5.16
N ASP A 168 16.22 -2.98 4.47
CA ASP A 168 16.62 -3.89 3.40
C ASP A 168 16.99 -3.09 2.13
N LYS A 169 17.75 -3.73 1.23
CA LYS A 169 18.16 -3.16 -0.05
C LYS A 169 16.97 -2.69 -0.90
N PHE A 170 15.80 -3.31 -0.75
CA PHE A 170 14.60 -2.96 -1.51
C PHE A 170 13.70 -1.91 -0.85
N THR A 171 14.12 -1.34 0.29
CA THR A 171 13.37 -0.29 0.98
C THR A 171 13.58 1.07 0.33
N ILE A 172 12.47 1.73 -0.02
CA ILE A 172 12.40 3.14 -0.44
C ILE A 172 12.57 4.03 0.80
N LEU A 173 13.70 4.72 0.88
CA LEU A 173 13.97 5.66 1.96
C LEU A 173 13.24 6.98 1.71
N ILE A 174 12.32 7.34 2.61
CA ILE A 174 11.66 8.65 2.59
C ILE A 174 12.53 9.64 3.37
N LEU A 175 13.17 10.54 2.62
CA LEU A 175 14.04 11.57 3.19
C LEU A 175 13.27 12.48 4.14
N LYS A 176 13.94 13.00 5.16
CA LYS A 176 13.36 13.86 6.21
C LYS A 176 12.54 15.03 5.65
N ARG A 177 13.00 15.61 4.54
CA ARG A 177 12.32 16.72 3.85
C ARG A 177 10.96 16.38 3.23
N TYR A 178 10.70 15.10 2.95
CA TYR A 178 9.46 14.60 2.35
C TYR A 178 8.57 13.87 3.36
N GLU A 179 8.95 13.84 4.64
CA GLU A 179 8.14 13.18 5.66
C GLU A 179 6.77 13.85 5.85
N GLN A 180 6.71 15.19 5.74
CA GLN A 180 5.44 15.88 5.86
C GLN A 180 4.49 15.49 4.72
N GLU A 181 4.99 15.56 3.47
CA GLU A 181 4.24 15.16 2.28
C GLU A 181 3.79 13.69 2.37
N TYR A 182 4.63 12.82 2.95
CA TYR A 182 4.27 11.44 3.22
C TYR A 182 3.07 11.30 4.17
N PHE A 183 3.06 12.05 5.27
CA PHE A 183 1.94 12.04 6.21
C PHE A 183 0.70 12.77 5.70
N ASP A 184 0.85 13.76 4.81
CA ASP A 184 -0.28 14.42 4.14
C ASP A 184 -1.04 13.41 3.26
N ILE A 185 -0.35 12.46 2.61
CA ILE A 185 -0.98 11.37 1.84
C ILE A 185 -1.77 10.45 2.79
N ILE A 186 -1.15 10.06 3.90
CA ILE A 186 -1.82 9.23 4.91
C ILE A 186 -3.08 9.93 5.42
N GLN A 187 -3.00 11.23 5.69
CA GLN A 187 -4.14 12.03 6.12
C GLN A 187 -5.25 12.02 5.07
N ASN A 188 -4.91 12.26 3.80
CA ASN A 188 -5.87 12.21 2.70
C ASN A 188 -6.52 10.83 2.57
N ASP A 189 -5.74 9.75 2.65
CA ASP A 189 -6.28 8.39 2.54
C ASP A 189 -7.15 8.01 3.75
N LEU A 190 -6.82 8.49 4.96
CA LEU A 190 -7.70 8.37 6.13
C LEU A 190 -9.03 9.10 5.88
N GLN A 191 -9.00 10.35 5.38
CA GLN A 191 -10.21 11.13 5.06
C GLN A 191 -11.05 10.51 3.94
N LEU A 192 -10.44 9.74 3.04
CA LEU A 192 -11.13 8.98 1.99
C LEU A 192 -11.69 7.62 2.49
N GLY A 193 -11.55 7.30 3.78
CA GLY A 193 -12.05 6.06 4.36
C GLY A 193 -11.15 4.84 4.10
N LYS A 194 -9.92 5.02 3.60
CA LYS A 194 -8.97 3.91 3.36
C LYS A 194 -8.20 3.52 4.63
N ILE A 195 -8.89 3.47 5.76
CA ILE A 195 -8.27 3.33 7.08
C ILE A 195 -7.41 2.07 7.19
N ASN A 196 -7.94 0.91 6.80
CA ASN A 196 -7.24 -0.36 6.92
C ASN A 196 -5.88 -0.33 6.19
N GLN A 197 -5.83 0.33 5.02
CA GLN A 197 -4.61 0.46 4.25
C GLN A 197 -3.55 1.28 5.01
N CYS A 198 -3.94 2.34 5.71
CA CYS A 198 -3.04 3.15 6.53
C CYS A 198 -2.51 2.38 7.76
N PHE A 199 -3.31 1.49 8.36
CA PHE A 199 -2.91 0.69 9.52
C PHE A 199 -2.07 -0.54 9.17
N CYS A 200 -2.16 -1.02 7.93
CA CYS A 200 -1.32 -2.10 7.41
C CYS A 200 0.11 -1.64 7.04
N ASN A 201 0.46 -0.38 7.30
CA ASN A 201 1.81 0.11 7.04
C ASN A 201 2.84 -0.55 7.96
N SER A 202 3.86 -1.18 7.37
CA SER A 202 4.93 -1.89 8.08
C SER A 202 5.74 -0.98 9.02
N GLN A 203 5.73 0.34 8.77
CA GLN A 203 6.40 1.30 9.64
C GLN A 203 5.70 1.47 10.99
N MET A 204 4.46 1.00 11.14
CA MET A 204 3.74 1.00 12.42
C MET A 204 4.48 0.25 13.54
N LYS A 205 5.40 -0.66 13.21
CA LYS A 205 6.25 -1.30 14.24
C LYS A 205 7.15 -0.30 14.97
N HIS A 206 7.49 0.83 14.35
CA HIS A 206 8.38 1.84 14.93
C HIS A 206 7.60 2.89 15.73
N GLU A 207 7.99 3.09 16.99
CA GLU A 207 7.34 4.05 17.90
C GLU A 207 7.36 5.48 17.36
N LYS A 208 8.49 5.93 16.79
CA LYS A 208 8.61 7.26 16.16
C LYS A 208 7.60 7.49 15.05
N TYR A 209 7.30 6.44 14.27
CA TYR A 209 6.30 6.50 13.21
C TYR A 209 4.91 6.60 13.82
N ARG A 210 4.57 5.72 14.77
CA ARG A 210 3.25 5.74 15.45
C ARG A 210 2.96 7.07 16.12
N ALA A 211 3.96 7.69 16.76
CA ALA A 211 3.81 9.01 17.37
C ALA A 211 3.43 10.11 16.36
N LYS A 212 3.95 10.06 15.12
CA LYS A 212 3.55 10.98 14.03
C LYS A 212 2.19 10.59 13.45
N PHE A 213 1.97 9.30 13.23
CA PHE A 213 0.69 8.77 12.74
C PHE A 213 -0.47 9.16 13.67
N LEU A 214 -0.30 9.08 14.99
CA LEU A 214 -1.28 9.50 15.99
C LEU A 214 -1.65 10.98 15.87
N LYS A 215 -0.67 11.85 15.60
CA LYS A 215 -0.94 13.28 15.36
C LYS A 215 -1.83 13.47 14.15
N VAL A 216 -1.59 12.71 13.07
CA VAL A 216 -2.45 12.73 11.88
C VAL A 216 -3.84 12.20 12.21
N LEU A 217 -3.93 11.08 12.92
CA LEU A 217 -5.21 10.46 13.31
C LEU A 217 -6.07 11.40 14.15
N GLN A 218 -5.45 12.19 15.03
CA GLN A 218 -6.10 13.23 15.84
C GLN A 218 -6.67 14.41 15.01
N THR A 219 -6.24 14.59 13.77
CA THR A 219 -6.80 15.62 12.87
C THR A 219 -8.08 15.19 12.16
N ILE A 220 -8.41 13.90 12.20
CA ILE A 220 -9.58 13.35 11.55
C ILE A 220 -10.79 13.54 12.47
N ASP A 221 -11.95 13.84 11.88
CA ASP A 221 -13.21 13.94 12.62
C ASP A 221 -13.53 12.61 13.33
N ASP A 222 -13.87 12.68 14.62
CA ASP A 222 -14.04 11.49 15.46
C ASP A 222 -15.25 10.65 15.05
N ASN A 223 -16.34 11.30 14.60
CA ASN A 223 -17.53 10.60 14.13
C ASN A 223 -17.26 9.90 12.81
N PHE A 224 -16.59 10.58 11.88
CA PHE A 224 -16.15 9.96 10.62
C PHE A 224 -15.22 8.78 10.86
N LEU A 225 -14.21 8.94 11.73
CA LEU A 225 -13.27 7.87 12.06
C LEU A 225 -14.01 6.68 12.71
N PHE A 226 -14.97 6.94 13.59
CA PHE A 226 -15.83 5.92 14.18
C PHE A 226 -16.65 5.20 13.12
N GLU A 227 -17.36 5.92 12.24
CA GLU A 227 -18.17 5.30 11.17
C GLU A 227 -17.36 4.44 10.20
N GLN A 228 -16.14 4.87 9.88
CA GLN A 228 -15.27 4.14 8.96
C GLN A 228 -14.61 2.92 9.62
N MET A 229 -14.36 2.98 10.94
CA MET A 229 -13.84 1.85 11.70
C MET A 229 -14.93 0.81 11.98
N PHE A 230 -16.12 1.24 12.38
CA PHE A 230 -17.18 0.34 12.83
C PHE A 230 -18.24 0.22 11.73
N SER A 231 -18.25 -0.91 11.02
CA SER A 231 -19.17 -1.12 9.89
C SER A 231 -20.63 -0.80 10.26
N ARG A 232 -21.39 -0.24 9.32
CA ARG A 232 -22.82 0.10 9.50
C ARG A 232 -23.69 -1.08 9.94
N LYS A 233 -23.30 -2.32 9.65
CA LYS A 233 -24.02 -3.52 10.14
C LYS A 233 -23.92 -3.67 11.66
N CYS A 234 -22.80 -3.25 12.24
CA CYS A 234 -22.54 -3.39 13.67
C CYS A 234 -23.22 -2.26 14.48
N LEU A 235 -23.48 -1.10 13.87
CA LEU A 235 -24.29 -0.02 14.47
C LEU A 235 -25.75 -0.44 14.70
N GLN A 236 -26.35 -1.23 13.81
CA GLN A 236 -27.74 -1.70 13.96
C GLN A 236 -27.92 -2.66 15.16
N TYR A 237 -26.89 -3.42 15.52
CA TYR A 237 -26.91 -4.26 16.72
C TYR A 237 -26.86 -3.41 18.00
N THR A 238 -26.04 -2.35 18.02
CA THR A 238 -25.96 -1.46 19.18
C THR A 238 -27.25 -0.65 19.41
N SER A 239 -27.97 -0.25 18.35
CA SER A 239 -29.27 0.42 18.48
C SER A 239 -30.36 -0.53 18.99
N LYS A 240 -30.39 -1.79 18.52
CA LYS A 240 -31.32 -2.81 19.02
C LYS A 240 -31.05 -3.20 20.48
N LEU A 241 -29.78 -3.21 20.90
CA LEU A 241 -29.41 -3.44 22.29
C LEU A 241 -29.82 -2.27 23.20
N LYS A 242 -29.70 -1.02 22.73
CA LYS A 242 -30.17 0.15 23.49
C LYS A 242 -31.69 0.14 23.71
N GLU A 243 -32.49 -0.29 22.73
CA GLU A 243 -33.94 -0.45 22.91
C GLU A 243 -34.32 -1.58 23.89
N ASN A 244 -33.46 -2.60 24.04
CA ASN A 244 -33.72 -3.75 24.91
C ASN A 244 -33.22 -3.57 26.36
N VAL A 245 -32.32 -2.62 26.62
CA VAL A 245 -31.86 -2.30 27.99
C VAL A 245 -32.91 -1.50 28.79
N ASP A 246 -33.83 -0.83 28.11
CA ASP A 246 -34.96 -0.14 28.75
C ASP A 246 -36.12 -1.08 29.14
N THR A 247 -36.00 -2.39 28.86
CA THR A 247 -36.98 -3.41 29.25
C THR A 247 -36.32 -4.61 29.93
N GLU A 248 -35.75 -4.39 31.12
CA GLU A 248 -35.46 -5.50 32.04
C GLU A 248 -36.77 -6.17 32.48
N SER A 249 -37.11 -7.31 31.86
CA SER A 249 -37.77 -8.44 32.56
C SER A 249 -37.74 -9.71 31.70
N ASN A 250 -36.91 -10.66 32.14
CA ASN A 250 -37.03 -12.11 31.94
C ASN A 250 -37.60 -12.63 30.62
N ARG A 251 -36.73 -12.97 29.65
CA ARG A 251 -37.01 -14.07 28.72
C ARG A 251 -35.74 -14.89 28.45
N GLU A 252 -35.83 -16.19 28.74
CA GLU A 252 -34.87 -17.21 28.31
C GLU A 252 -34.63 -17.07 26.80
N PHE A 253 -33.37 -16.88 26.40
CA PHE A 253 -32.98 -16.90 25.00
C PHE A 253 -32.92 -18.35 24.52
N LYS A 254 -33.85 -18.72 23.64
CA LYS A 254 -33.71 -19.90 22.78
C LYS A 254 -32.66 -19.59 21.72
N GLU A 255 -31.61 -20.42 21.66
CA GLU A 255 -30.76 -20.55 20.48
C GLU A 255 -31.60 -21.14 19.34
N ASP A 256 -32.05 -20.28 18.43
CA ASP A 256 -32.40 -20.73 17.08
C ASP A 256 -31.22 -20.42 16.17
N SER A 257 -30.41 -21.46 15.93
CA SER A 257 -29.41 -21.51 14.89
C SER A 257 -30.09 -21.43 13.52
N SER A 258 -29.99 -20.29 12.85
CA SER A 258 -30.24 -20.23 11.41
C SER A 258 -29.30 -19.20 10.77
N ASP A 259 -28.24 -19.72 10.15
CA ASP A 259 -27.59 -19.26 8.91
C ASP A 259 -27.67 -17.76 8.57
N ALA A 260 -27.21 -16.91 9.49
CA ALA A 260 -26.70 -15.60 9.14
C ALA A 260 -25.18 -15.70 9.09
N ASP A 261 -24.62 -15.50 7.90
CA ASP A 261 -23.20 -15.28 7.65
C ASP A 261 -22.79 -13.95 8.33
N ASP A 262 -22.68 -14.00 9.65
CA ASP A 262 -22.59 -12.86 10.57
C ASP A 262 -21.12 -12.42 10.71
N ASN A 263 -20.49 -12.10 9.58
CA ASN A 263 -19.17 -11.49 9.56
C ASN A 263 -19.29 -9.98 9.80
N CYS A 264 -19.69 -9.60 11.02
CA CYS A 264 -19.51 -8.25 11.55
C CYS A 264 -18.01 -8.11 11.86
N GLU A 265 -17.24 -7.78 10.80
CA GLU A 265 -15.82 -7.41 10.91
C GLU A 265 -15.72 -6.18 11.81
N LEU A 266 -15.37 -6.44 13.08
CA LEU A 266 -14.74 -5.45 13.94
C LEU A 266 -13.61 -4.79 13.15
N SER A 267 -13.45 -3.49 13.30
CA SER A 267 -12.50 -2.69 12.53
C SER A 267 -11.14 -3.41 12.47
N GLU A 268 -10.72 -3.88 11.28
CA GLU A 268 -9.37 -4.40 11.05
C GLU A 268 -8.28 -3.54 11.73
N PRO A 269 -8.39 -2.19 11.83
CA PRO A 269 -7.40 -1.34 12.51
C PRO A 269 -7.22 -1.63 14.00
N LEU A 270 -8.30 -1.73 14.78
CA LEU A 270 -8.22 -1.99 16.23
C LEU A 270 -7.72 -3.41 16.49
N ILE A 271 -8.27 -4.41 15.80
CA ILE A 271 -7.85 -5.81 15.92
C ILE A 271 -6.39 -5.99 15.51
N THR A 272 -5.96 -5.36 14.42
CA THR A 272 -4.55 -5.36 13.98
C THR A 272 -3.66 -4.71 15.02
N SER A 273 -4.07 -3.58 15.60
CA SER A 273 -3.31 -2.87 16.63
C SER A 273 -3.17 -3.69 17.91
N CYS A 274 -4.24 -4.37 18.34
CA CYS A 274 -4.22 -5.30 19.47
C CYS A 274 -3.34 -6.52 19.20
N THR A 275 -3.45 -7.13 18.02
CA THR A 275 -2.64 -8.30 17.62
C THR A 275 -1.16 -7.95 17.53
N ARG A 276 -0.81 -6.73 17.10
CA ARG A 276 0.57 -6.29 16.91
C ARG A 276 1.18 -5.52 18.10
N GLY A 277 0.43 -5.31 19.18
CA GLY A 277 0.96 -4.69 20.40
C GLY A 277 1.14 -3.17 20.30
N TYR A 278 0.36 -2.48 19.46
CA TYR A 278 0.45 -1.04 19.28
C TYR A 278 -0.30 -0.30 20.41
N HIS A 279 0.26 -0.34 21.63
CA HIS A 279 -0.38 0.14 22.85
C HIS A 279 -0.87 1.59 22.78
N ASP A 280 -0.10 2.47 22.15
CA ASP A 280 -0.39 3.89 21.97
C ASP A 280 -1.61 4.11 21.06
N ILE A 281 -1.70 3.34 19.96
CA ILE A 281 -2.85 3.32 19.06
C ILE A 281 -4.09 2.76 19.76
N VAL A 282 -3.94 1.65 20.48
CA VAL A 282 -5.06 1.02 21.21
C VAL A 282 -5.57 1.95 22.31
N HIS A 283 -4.68 2.59 23.07
CA HIS A 283 -5.06 3.58 24.06
C HIS A 283 -5.80 4.78 23.44
N PHE A 284 -5.36 5.27 22.27
CA PHE A 284 -6.09 6.31 21.54
C PHE A 284 -7.53 5.88 21.23
N PHE A 285 -7.73 4.65 20.75
CA PHE A 285 -9.09 4.17 20.46
C PHE A 285 -9.94 3.95 21.71
N MET A 286 -9.38 3.36 22.76
CA MET A 286 -10.12 3.09 24.00
C MET A 286 -10.53 4.36 24.73
N THR A 287 -9.71 5.41 24.67
CA THR A 287 -10.04 6.71 25.27
C THR A 287 -11.10 7.48 24.49
N LYS A 288 -11.11 7.38 23.14
CA LYS A 288 -12.09 8.07 22.31
C LYS A 288 -13.41 7.31 22.13
N TYR A 289 -13.38 5.98 22.14
CA TYR A 289 -14.51 5.13 21.74
C TYR A 289 -14.85 4.11 22.83
N VAL A 290 -15.10 4.62 24.03
CA VAL A 290 -15.21 3.88 25.31
C VAL A 290 -16.17 2.68 25.30
N ASP A 291 -17.18 2.66 24.42
CA ASP A 291 -18.20 1.60 24.33
C ASP A 291 -17.77 0.34 23.55
N LEU A 292 -16.49 0.19 23.21
CA LEU A 292 -15.96 -1.00 22.52
C LEU A 292 -16.08 -2.30 23.31
N LYS A 293 -16.33 -2.22 24.63
CA LYS A 293 -16.48 -3.39 25.50
C LYS A 293 -17.72 -4.23 25.20
N ASN A 294 -18.74 -3.64 24.59
CA ASN A 294 -20.02 -4.30 24.29
C ASN A 294 -20.10 -4.81 22.84
N TYR A 295 -18.98 -4.85 22.13
CA TYR A 295 -18.95 -5.28 20.74
C TYR A 295 -18.86 -6.81 20.65
N TYR A 296 -19.88 -7.43 20.05
CA TYR A 296 -19.93 -8.87 19.83
C TYR A 296 -19.45 -9.21 18.42
N SER A 297 -18.23 -9.74 18.33
CA SER A 297 -17.76 -10.51 17.17
C SER A 297 -16.98 -11.73 17.66
N PHE A 298 -16.74 -12.68 16.77
CA PHE A 298 -15.87 -13.84 17.03
C PHE A 298 -14.43 -13.44 17.40
N GLU A 299 -13.99 -12.22 17.04
CA GLU A 299 -12.67 -11.69 17.33
C GLU A 299 -12.77 -10.33 18.01
N THR A 300 -12.70 -10.33 19.34
CA THR A 300 -12.67 -9.12 20.17
C THR A 300 -11.25 -8.56 20.30
N PRO A 301 -11.10 -7.25 20.61
CA PRO A 301 -9.79 -6.64 20.90
C PRO A 301 -8.98 -7.42 21.96
N LEU A 302 -9.67 -8.00 22.96
CA LEU A 302 -9.05 -8.82 23.99
C LEU A 302 -8.52 -10.14 23.43
N THR A 303 -9.33 -10.88 22.67
CA THR A 303 -8.89 -12.13 22.03
C THR A 303 -7.73 -11.90 21.05
N ALA A 304 -7.76 -10.80 20.31
CA ALA A 304 -6.69 -10.38 19.39
C ALA A 304 -5.39 -10.06 20.14
N ALA A 305 -5.48 -9.32 21.26
CA ALA A 305 -4.33 -9.01 22.11
C ALA A 305 -3.72 -10.29 22.73
N CYS A 306 -4.54 -11.21 23.21
CA CYS A 306 -4.10 -12.51 23.72
C CYS A 306 -3.42 -13.35 22.64
N ARG A 307 -4.01 -13.43 21.44
CA ARG A 307 -3.40 -14.14 20.29
C ARG A 307 -2.05 -13.55 19.90
N GLY A 308 -1.90 -12.23 20.01
CA GLY A 308 -0.64 -11.53 19.77
C GLY A 308 0.38 -11.61 20.92
N GLY A 309 0.02 -12.18 22.08
CA GLY A 309 0.87 -12.21 23.27
C GLY A 309 1.10 -10.83 23.91
N ASN A 310 0.22 -9.86 23.66
CA ASN A 310 0.41 -8.47 24.08
C ASN A 310 -0.17 -8.21 25.47
N GLU A 311 0.46 -8.76 26.49
CA GLU A 311 0.00 -8.71 27.90
C GLU A 311 -0.34 -7.29 28.37
N LYS A 312 0.49 -6.31 28.02
CA LYS A 312 0.27 -4.89 28.35
C LYS A 312 -1.04 -4.29 27.81
N ILE A 313 -1.64 -4.85 26.75
CA ILE A 313 -2.99 -4.46 26.28
C ILE A 313 -4.06 -5.16 27.11
N VAL A 314 -3.83 -6.43 27.42
CA VAL A 314 -4.79 -7.28 28.16
C VAL A 314 -4.99 -6.79 29.59
N THR A 315 -3.94 -6.29 30.23
CA THR A 315 -3.95 -5.89 31.65
C THR A 315 -4.38 -4.44 31.90
N ASN A 316 -4.73 -3.67 30.87
CA ASN A 316 -5.00 -2.24 30.94
C ASN A 316 -6.50 -1.93 30.83
#